data_AF-A0A1W9HYF1-F1
#
_entry.id   AF-A0A1W9HYF1-F1
#
_cell.length_a   1.000
_cell.length_b   1.000
_cell.length_c   1.000
_cell.angle_alpha   90.00
_cell.angle_beta   90.00
_cell.angle_gamma   90.00
#
_symmetry.space_group_name_H-M   'P 1'
#
loop_
_entity.id
_entity.type
_entity.pdbx_description
1 polymer ?
#
loop_
_entity_poly.entity_id
_entity_poly.type
_entity_poly.pdbx_seq_one_letter_code
_entity_poly.pdbx_strand_id
1 'polypeptide(L)'
;MELINSFLSGVFSNTVPFVILLGALIFVHELGHFLVAKFYGVRVEVFSLGFGKKILQFKRGDTVYCISIIPLGGYVKMYGDDPRAEVPESEKKVSFLHKPLWPRTAVVLAGPMMNFFFAIFIFAVVALLGDHNVKPEIGDIDPNSAAATAGFIPGELVVAVDSKPIKSWKQFTESLEDKSGQQTNIAFSGGKTITVVPELVENNELLSTKSHVGSIPGLTNISRSSAIGIVIDESPAAKAGLKTHDIVNKVNGTKVVNWRELAQKVNEFKTNGKVDFEVERYSNSLESKEVLNFEIPISQREVGANDLLYVLGLEPAELYLSKVIPNTPAERAGLKPNDKIISINGKTFSRWMDVLHTIRSFKEGDPSLKVSVLRNNKSMEFELTPEMTKQQGSQGQQEQRFTVGIAPTFSLDVTPDVVLVKAENVGEALALGWKQTIWWTKATFTVFIKIFENKISPRNIGGIISIQQAAKKTFDYGISVFIKMMGILSVNLFVMNLLPIPVLDGGHLFFYIIEFIKGTPVSVRKMEIATQVGLFLLLGLMVFAIFNDISMVFRINW
;
A
#
# COMPACT_ATOMS: atom_id res chain seq x y z
N MET A 1 -20.03 -25.14 -20.29
CA MET A 1 -20.73 -23.83 -20.38
C MET A 1 -20.50 -22.99 -19.13
N GLU A 2 -20.77 -23.48 -17.92
CA GLU A 2 -20.51 -22.72 -16.67
C GLU A 2 -19.05 -22.35 -16.44
N LEU A 3 -18.10 -23.23 -16.78
CA LEU A 3 -16.66 -22.95 -16.64
C LEU A 3 -16.18 -21.87 -17.62
N ILE A 4 -16.75 -21.84 -18.82
CA ILE A 4 -16.48 -20.82 -19.84
C ILE A 4 -17.16 -19.50 -19.45
N ASN A 5 -18.40 -19.54 -18.94
CA ASN A 5 -19.08 -18.35 -18.44
C ASN A 5 -18.40 -17.77 -17.19
N SER A 6 -17.92 -18.61 -16.28
CA SER A 6 -17.12 -18.22 -15.11
C SER A 6 -15.78 -17.61 -15.54
N PHE A 7 -15.06 -18.25 -16.46
CA PHE A 7 -13.80 -17.73 -17.02
C PHE A 7 -13.99 -16.40 -17.76
N LEU A 8 -15.00 -16.32 -18.64
CA LEU A 8 -15.33 -15.09 -19.36
C LEU A 8 -15.77 -14.00 -18.36
N SER A 9 -16.61 -14.31 -17.38
CA SER A 9 -17.04 -13.33 -16.37
C SER A 9 -15.87 -12.81 -15.53
N GLY A 10 -14.92 -13.67 -15.15
CA GLY A 10 -13.69 -13.28 -14.45
C GLY A 10 -12.78 -12.39 -15.29
N VAL A 11 -12.50 -12.77 -16.55
CA VAL A 11 -11.65 -12.00 -17.47
C VAL A 11 -12.31 -10.66 -17.84
N PHE A 12 -13.61 -10.63 -18.11
CA PHE A 12 -14.34 -9.40 -18.38
C PHE A 12 -14.40 -8.49 -17.15
N SER A 13 -14.62 -9.03 -15.94
CA SER A 13 -14.68 -8.21 -14.73
C SER A 13 -13.35 -7.54 -14.41
N ASN A 14 -12.21 -8.19 -14.69
CA ASN A 14 -10.88 -7.63 -14.45
C ASN A 14 -10.45 -6.61 -15.53
N THR A 15 -10.97 -6.77 -16.74
CA THR A 15 -10.54 -5.96 -17.90
C THR A 15 -11.26 -4.62 -17.96
N VAL A 16 -12.54 -4.55 -17.57
CA VAL A 16 -13.32 -3.29 -17.68
C VAL A 16 -12.74 -2.15 -16.81
N PRO A 17 -12.47 -2.33 -15.49
CA PRO A 17 -11.87 -1.28 -14.69
C PRO A 17 -10.50 -0.85 -15.21
N PHE A 18 -9.70 -1.80 -15.67
CA PHE A 18 -8.39 -1.52 -16.26
C PHE A 18 -8.49 -0.70 -17.55
N VAL A 19 -9.41 -1.03 -18.46
CA VAL A 19 -9.63 -0.27 -19.71
C VAL A 19 -10.16 1.14 -19.42
N ILE A 20 -11.07 1.29 -18.45
CA ILE A 20 -11.57 2.61 -18.02
C ILE A 20 -10.41 3.44 -17.45
N LEU A 21 -9.62 2.83 -16.55
CA LEU A 21 -8.48 3.48 -15.88
C LEU A 21 -7.45 3.97 -16.91
N LEU A 22 -6.95 3.06 -17.74
CA LEU A 22 -5.90 3.38 -18.71
C LEU A 22 -6.44 4.25 -19.86
N GLY A 23 -7.65 3.97 -20.34
CA GLY A 23 -8.29 4.73 -21.41
C GLY A 23 -8.52 6.19 -21.04
N ALA A 24 -8.96 6.49 -19.80
CA ALA A 24 -9.10 7.86 -19.32
C ALA A 24 -7.75 8.60 -19.29
N LEU A 25 -6.71 7.95 -18.78
CA LEU A 25 -5.36 8.53 -18.67
C LEU A 25 -4.73 8.82 -20.03
N ILE A 26 -4.83 7.87 -20.96
CA ILE A 26 -4.36 8.06 -22.34
C ILE A 26 -5.16 9.19 -23.00
N PHE A 27 -6.49 9.16 -22.89
CA PHE A 27 -7.33 10.18 -23.52
C PHE A 27 -6.94 11.60 -23.07
N VAL A 28 -6.75 11.80 -21.76
CA VAL A 28 -6.35 13.10 -21.21
C VAL A 28 -4.98 13.53 -21.71
N HIS A 29 -4.03 12.60 -21.81
CA HIS A 29 -2.71 12.83 -22.36
C HIS A 29 -2.77 13.27 -23.83
N GLU A 30 -3.41 12.48 -24.69
CA GLU A 30 -3.58 12.79 -26.12
C GLU A 30 -4.34 14.10 -26.32
N LEU A 31 -5.34 14.37 -25.46
CA LEU A 31 -6.09 15.62 -25.48
C LEU A 31 -5.17 16.83 -25.25
N GLY A 32 -4.12 16.71 -24.45
CA GLY A 32 -3.12 17.77 -24.25
C GLY A 32 -2.40 18.13 -25.55
N HIS A 33 -1.82 17.14 -26.23
CA HIS A 33 -1.19 17.36 -27.53
C HIS A 33 -2.17 17.95 -28.54
N PHE A 34 -3.39 17.40 -28.60
CA PHE A 34 -4.42 17.84 -29.52
C PHE A 34 -4.81 19.32 -29.32
N LEU A 35 -5.14 19.71 -28.09
CA LEU A 35 -5.60 21.06 -27.79
C LEU A 35 -4.52 22.10 -28.06
N VAL A 36 -3.28 21.82 -27.65
CA VAL A 36 -2.17 22.77 -27.83
C VAL A 36 -1.71 22.82 -29.29
N ALA A 37 -1.75 21.70 -30.02
CA ALA A 37 -1.48 21.69 -31.47
C ALA A 37 -2.48 22.58 -32.21
N LYS A 38 -3.78 22.44 -31.92
CA LYS A 38 -4.83 23.27 -32.51
C LYS A 38 -4.67 24.74 -32.12
N PHE A 39 -4.30 25.04 -30.88
CA PHE A 39 -4.05 26.41 -30.42
C PHE A 39 -2.94 27.11 -31.23
N TYR A 40 -1.84 26.40 -31.53
CA TYR A 40 -0.77 26.93 -32.39
C TYR A 40 -1.05 26.82 -33.90
N GLY A 41 -2.27 26.47 -34.29
CA GLY A 41 -2.68 26.34 -35.68
C GLY A 41 -1.97 25.21 -36.43
N VAL A 42 -1.60 24.14 -35.74
CA VAL A 42 -1.14 22.89 -36.37
C VAL A 42 -2.36 22.08 -36.77
N ARG A 43 -2.39 21.60 -38.02
CA ARG A 43 -3.48 20.74 -38.49
C ARG A 43 -3.31 19.35 -37.90
N VAL A 44 -4.32 18.88 -37.17
CA VAL A 44 -4.37 17.50 -36.66
C VAL A 44 -5.21 16.65 -37.60
N GLU A 45 -4.63 15.60 -38.16
CA GLU A 45 -5.28 14.69 -39.11
C GLU A 45 -6.09 13.61 -38.37
N VAL A 46 -5.52 13.04 -37.31
CA VAL A 46 -6.12 11.92 -36.58
C VAL A 46 -5.99 12.15 -35.08
N PHE A 47 -7.09 11.95 -34.37
CA PHE A 47 -7.10 11.78 -32.92
C PHE A 47 -7.63 10.37 -32.63
N SER A 48 -6.78 9.47 -32.15
CA SER A 48 -7.14 8.08 -31.93
C SER A 48 -6.99 7.68 -30.48
N LEU A 49 -8.03 7.07 -29.91
CA LEU A 49 -7.93 6.28 -28.69
C LEU A 49 -7.74 4.82 -29.10
N GLY A 50 -6.61 4.24 -28.72
CA GLY A 50 -6.19 2.90 -29.09
C GLY A 50 -5.41 2.82 -30.39
N PHE A 51 -4.87 1.62 -30.66
CA PHE A 51 -4.12 1.26 -31.86
C PHE A 51 -4.82 0.20 -32.72
N GLY A 52 -4.37 0.06 -33.97
CA GLY A 52 -4.80 -0.99 -34.88
C GLY A 52 -6.07 -0.66 -35.66
N LYS A 53 -6.91 -1.68 -35.91
CA LYS A 53 -8.14 -1.53 -36.70
C LYS A 53 -9.14 -0.62 -35.98
N LYS A 54 -9.66 0.37 -36.72
CA LYS A 54 -10.65 1.33 -36.23
C LYS A 54 -12.01 0.63 -36.06
N ILE A 55 -12.58 0.72 -34.87
CA ILE A 55 -13.94 0.24 -34.55
C ILE A 55 -14.95 1.32 -34.92
N LEU A 56 -14.70 2.55 -34.47
CA LEU A 56 -15.52 3.72 -34.74
C LEU A 56 -14.64 4.84 -35.28
N GLN A 57 -15.10 5.54 -36.31
CA GLN A 57 -14.46 6.76 -36.78
C GLN A 57 -15.48 7.78 -37.27
N PHE A 58 -15.23 9.05 -37.00
CA PHE A 58 -15.97 10.16 -37.60
C PHE A 58 -15.03 11.33 -37.88
N LYS A 59 -15.34 12.11 -38.92
CA LYS A 59 -14.54 13.29 -39.29
C LYS A 59 -15.27 14.56 -38.89
N ARG A 60 -14.56 15.48 -38.22
CA ARG A 60 -15.06 16.83 -37.92
C ARG A 60 -13.95 17.84 -38.23
N GLY A 61 -14.21 18.73 -39.18
CA GLY A 61 -13.18 19.61 -39.75
C GLY A 61 -12.05 18.78 -40.39
N ASP A 62 -10.81 19.11 -40.08
CA ASP A 62 -9.63 18.40 -40.60
C ASP A 62 -9.30 17.12 -39.84
N THR A 63 -9.95 16.87 -38.69
CA THR A 63 -9.57 15.80 -37.78
C THR A 63 -10.52 14.62 -37.87
N VAL A 64 -9.94 13.42 -38.01
CA VAL A 64 -10.63 12.14 -37.91
C VAL A 64 -10.48 11.60 -36.49
N TYR A 65 -11.60 11.51 -35.78
CA TYR A 65 -11.67 10.95 -34.43
C TYR A 65 -11.91 9.45 -34.52
N CYS A 66 -11.08 8.64 -33.86
CA CYS A 66 -11.11 7.19 -33.95
C CYS A 66 -11.11 6.52 -32.57
N ILE A 67 -11.82 5.40 -32.45
CA ILE A 67 -11.64 4.42 -31.39
C ILE A 67 -11.18 3.13 -32.06
N SER A 68 -10.05 2.59 -31.62
CA SER A 68 -9.40 1.42 -32.21
C SER A 68 -9.48 0.19 -31.31
N ILE A 69 -9.25 -1.00 -31.88
CA ILE A 69 -9.47 -2.28 -31.20
C ILE A 69 -8.52 -2.55 -30.02
N ILE A 70 -7.30 -2.01 -30.05
CA ILE A 70 -6.33 -2.18 -28.96
C ILE A 70 -6.43 -0.96 -28.05
N PRO A 71 -6.97 -1.05 -26.83
CA PRO A 71 -7.16 0.09 -25.92
C PRO A 71 -5.88 0.52 -25.20
N LEU A 72 -4.73 -0.12 -25.49
CA LEU A 72 -3.44 0.08 -24.83
C LEU A 72 -2.62 1.19 -25.49
N GLY A 73 -3.17 2.40 -25.57
CA GLY A 73 -2.48 3.60 -26.04
C GLY A 73 -3.38 4.51 -26.86
N GLY A 74 -2.79 5.52 -27.48
CA GLY A 74 -3.46 6.53 -28.29
C GLY A 74 -2.44 7.25 -29.13
N TYR A 75 -2.90 8.09 -30.06
CA TYR A 75 -2.01 9.00 -30.78
C TYR A 75 -2.75 10.20 -31.36
N VAL A 76 -2.04 11.32 -31.44
CA VAL A 76 -2.43 12.52 -32.20
C VAL A 76 -1.53 12.65 -33.43
N LYS A 77 -2.05 12.31 -34.61
CA LYS A 77 -1.30 12.47 -35.86
C LYS A 77 -1.39 13.91 -36.34
N MET A 78 -0.25 14.62 -36.32
CA MET A 78 -0.15 15.99 -36.78
C MET A 78 0.31 16.06 -38.24
N TYR A 79 -0.21 17.04 -38.98
CA TYR A 79 0.20 17.26 -40.36
C TYR A 79 1.67 17.68 -40.43
N GLY A 80 2.44 17.02 -41.29
CA GLY A 80 3.88 17.25 -41.44
C GLY A 80 4.69 16.94 -40.17
N ASP A 81 4.29 15.90 -39.44
CA ASP A 81 5.08 15.22 -38.40
C ASP A 81 6.10 14.22 -38.99
N ASP A 82 5.85 13.70 -40.19
CA ASP A 82 6.81 12.84 -40.90
C ASP A 82 7.94 13.70 -41.51
N PRO A 83 9.21 13.54 -41.08
CA PRO A 83 10.34 14.31 -41.62
C PRO A 83 10.65 14.01 -43.09
N ARG A 84 10.12 12.92 -43.65
CA ARG A 84 10.34 12.50 -45.05
C ARG A 84 9.26 12.99 -46.01
N ALA A 85 8.11 13.39 -45.48
CA ALA A 85 7.01 13.87 -46.30
C ALA A 85 7.30 15.28 -46.80
N GLU A 86 7.27 15.46 -48.13
CA GLU A 86 7.34 16.80 -48.72
C GLU A 86 6.06 17.57 -48.40
N VAL A 87 6.22 18.73 -47.75
CA VAL A 87 5.11 19.62 -47.40
C VAL A 87 5.10 20.80 -48.37
N PRO A 88 4.00 21.04 -49.11
CA PRO A 88 3.87 22.20 -49.98
C PRO A 88 4.10 23.52 -49.23
N GLU A 89 4.74 24.50 -49.87
CA GLU A 89 5.10 25.79 -49.24
C GLU A 89 3.88 26.50 -48.62
N SER A 90 2.72 26.40 -49.27
CA SER A 90 1.44 26.95 -48.79
C SER A 90 0.95 26.31 -47.48
N GLU A 91 1.32 25.05 -47.21
CA GLU A 91 0.86 24.27 -46.06
C GLU A 91 1.89 24.19 -44.92
N LYS A 92 3.12 24.68 -45.12
CA LYS A 92 4.13 24.77 -44.06
C LYS A 92 3.64 25.54 -42.83
N LYS A 93 2.76 26.53 -43.03
CA LYS A 93 2.16 27.31 -41.93
C LYS A 93 1.35 26.46 -40.95
N VAL A 94 0.82 25.32 -41.37
CA VAL A 94 -0.01 24.42 -40.54
C VAL A 94 0.66 23.06 -40.28
N SER A 95 1.90 22.89 -40.76
CA SER A 95 2.74 21.72 -40.50
C SER A 95 3.45 21.82 -39.16
N PHE A 96 3.50 20.71 -38.42
CA PHE A 96 4.10 20.62 -37.10
C PHE A 96 5.61 20.88 -37.11
N LEU A 97 6.39 20.12 -37.91
CA LEU A 97 7.85 20.23 -37.92
C LEU A 97 8.37 21.59 -38.43
N HIS A 98 7.55 22.31 -39.19
CA HIS A 98 7.88 23.64 -39.72
C HIS A 98 7.54 24.79 -38.74
N LYS A 99 6.87 24.51 -37.61
CA LYS A 99 6.68 25.51 -36.56
C LYS A 99 8.01 25.84 -35.87
N PRO A 100 8.15 27.07 -35.32
CA PRO A 100 9.26 27.40 -34.45
C PRO A 100 9.39 26.40 -33.29
N LEU A 101 10.58 26.34 -32.68
CA LEU A 101 10.88 25.38 -31.62
C LEU A 101 9.89 25.46 -30.45
N TRP A 102 9.58 26.67 -29.97
CA TRP A 102 8.71 26.84 -28.79
C TRP A 102 7.29 26.26 -28.95
N PRO A 103 6.55 26.50 -30.05
CA PRO A 103 5.30 25.79 -30.34
C PRO A 103 5.44 24.26 -30.36
N ARG A 104 6.50 23.72 -30.96
CA ARG A 104 6.73 22.26 -30.97
C ARG A 104 6.97 21.73 -29.56
N THR A 105 7.81 22.41 -28.78
CA THR A 105 8.06 22.09 -27.37
C THR A 105 6.77 22.16 -26.55
N ALA A 106 5.96 23.20 -26.71
CA ALA A 106 4.71 23.37 -25.97
C ALA A 106 3.71 22.26 -26.28
N VAL A 107 3.58 21.85 -27.56
CA VAL A 107 2.71 20.75 -27.97
C VAL A 107 3.16 19.42 -27.38
N VAL A 108 4.46 19.09 -27.43
CA VAL A 108 4.98 17.84 -26.84
C VAL A 108 4.86 17.85 -25.32
N LEU A 109 5.11 18.98 -24.66
CA LEU A 109 4.98 19.10 -23.20
C LEU A 109 3.51 19.06 -22.73
N ALA A 110 2.55 19.40 -23.60
CA ALA A 110 1.15 19.50 -23.24
C ALA A 110 0.54 18.16 -22.79
N GLY A 111 0.90 17.05 -23.44
CA GLY A 111 0.39 15.73 -23.07
C GLY A 111 0.75 15.34 -21.62
N PRO A 112 2.04 15.33 -21.24
CA PRO A 112 2.46 15.07 -19.88
C PRO A 112 1.85 16.06 -18.87
N MET A 113 1.83 17.35 -19.20
CA MET A 113 1.26 18.39 -18.33
C MET A 113 -0.25 18.21 -18.08
N MET A 114 -1.02 17.75 -19.07
CA MET A 114 -2.43 17.45 -18.86
C MET A 114 -2.65 16.35 -17.83
N ASN A 115 -1.80 15.32 -17.81
CA ASN A 115 -1.86 14.30 -16.77
C ASN A 115 -1.47 14.83 -15.38
N PHE A 116 -0.54 15.78 -15.30
CA PHE A 116 -0.23 16.46 -14.03
C PHE A 116 -1.44 17.25 -13.50
N PHE A 117 -2.10 18.04 -14.35
CA PHE A 117 -3.30 18.79 -13.95
C PHE A 117 -4.51 17.88 -13.67
N PHE A 118 -4.64 16.79 -14.42
CA PHE A 118 -5.67 15.80 -14.19
C PHE A 118 -5.49 15.09 -12.85
N ALA A 119 -4.25 14.82 -12.44
CA ALA A 119 -3.97 14.30 -11.10
C ALA A 119 -4.42 15.27 -10.00
N ILE A 120 -4.15 16.58 -10.16
CA ILE A 120 -4.62 17.61 -9.21
C ILE A 120 -6.15 17.59 -9.10
N PHE A 121 -6.83 17.57 -10.25
CA PHE A 121 -8.29 17.47 -10.30
C PHE A 121 -8.80 16.20 -9.62
N ILE A 122 -8.22 15.03 -9.94
CA ILE A 122 -8.60 13.75 -9.36
C ILE A 122 -8.44 13.77 -7.84
N PHE A 123 -7.29 14.19 -7.32
CA PHE A 123 -7.05 14.21 -5.87
C PHE A 123 -7.95 15.23 -5.17
N ALA A 124 -8.31 16.33 -5.82
CA ALA A 124 -9.31 17.26 -5.30
C ALA A 124 -10.71 16.62 -5.24
N VAL A 125 -11.12 15.88 -6.27
CA VAL A 125 -12.39 15.11 -6.26
C VAL A 125 -12.38 14.07 -5.14
N VAL A 126 -11.28 13.33 -4.97
CA VAL A 126 -11.13 12.37 -3.86
C VAL A 126 -11.23 13.07 -2.51
N ALA A 127 -10.60 14.24 -2.34
CA ALA A 127 -10.69 15.01 -1.11
C ALA A 127 -12.13 15.47 -0.81
N LEU A 128 -12.93 15.81 -1.84
CA LEU A 128 -14.35 16.16 -1.67
C LEU A 128 -15.22 14.95 -1.32
N LEU A 129 -15.00 13.81 -2.00
CA LEU A 129 -15.73 12.56 -1.74
C LEU A 129 -15.37 11.98 -0.36
N GLY A 130 -14.13 12.20 0.07
CA GLY A 130 -13.53 11.69 1.28
C GLY A 130 -12.53 10.59 1.00
N ASP A 131 -11.40 10.67 1.70
CA ASP A 131 -10.33 9.68 1.66
C ASP A 131 -10.30 8.87 2.95
N HIS A 132 -10.26 7.55 2.84
CA HIS A 132 -10.17 6.65 3.98
C HIS A 132 -8.75 6.72 4.53
N ASN A 133 -8.62 7.33 5.70
CA ASN A 133 -7.35 7.47 6.39
C ASN A 133 -7.41 6.68 7.69
N VAL A 134 -6.26 6.16 8.14
CA VAL A 134 -6.19 5.54 9.46
C VAL A 134 -6.53 6.58 10.52
N LYS A 135 -7.45 6.23 11.41
CA LYS A 135 -7.92 7.05 12.52
C LYS A 135 -6.74 7.34 13.46
N PRO A 136 -6.61 8.57 14.01
CA PRO A 136 -5.54 8.93 14.92
C PRO A 136 -5.80 8.37 16.34
N GLU A 137 -6.11 7.08 16.43
CA GLU A 137 -6.43 6.40 17.68
C GLU A 137 -5.20 5.67 18.21
N ILE A 138 -4.97 5.80 19.52
CA ILE A 138 -3.89 5.07 20.18
C ILE A 138 -4.24 3.59 20.22
N GLY A 139 -3.40 2.80 19.58
CA GLY A 139 -3.44 1.36 19.68
C GLY A 139 -2.86 0.90 21.01
N ASP A 140 -2.23 -0.25 20.95
CA ASP A 140 -1.82 -1.00 22.10
C ASP A 140 -0.41 -0.60 22.56
N ILE A 141 -0.25 -0.19 23.82
CA ILE A 141 1.03 0.38 24.30
C ILE A 141 1.95 -0.72 24.84
N ASP A 142 3.26 -0.57 24.64
CA ASP A 142 4.28 -1.36 25.35
C ASP A 142 4.41 -0.87 26.81
N PRO A 143 4.16 -1.72 27.82
CA PRO A 143 4.23 -1.34 29.24
C PRO A 143 5.57 -0.75 29.69
N ASN A 144 6.68 -1.07 29.01
CA ASN A 144 8.02 -0.62 29.40
C ASN A 144 8.52 0.61 28.61
N SER A 145 7.61 1.32 27.94
CA SER A 145 7.95 2.35 26.97
C SER A 145 7.80 3.79 27.47
N ALA A 146 8.31 4.74 26.68
CA ALA A 146 8.11 6.16 26.90
C ALA A 146 6.62 6.53 26.82
N ALA A 147 5.85 5.92 25.91
CA ALA A 147 4.40 6.10 25.82
C ALA A 147 3.68 5.65 27.10
N ALA A 148 4.08 4.52 27.70
CA ALA A 148 3.49 4.08 28.98
C ALA A 148 3.82 5.06 30.12
N THR A 149 5.09 5.49 30.20
CA THR A 149 5.56 6.43 31.24
C THR A 149 4.85 7.79 31.14
N ALA A 150 4.60 8.27 29.92
CA ALA A 150 3.88 9.50 29.65
C ALA A 150 2.37 9.38 29.89
N GLY A 151 1.86 8.17 30.16
CA GLY A 151 0.48 7.94 30.52
C GLY A 151 -0.49 7.92 29.34
N PHE A 152 -0.03 7.53 28.15
CA PHE A 152 -0.95 7.26 27.03
C PHE A 152 -1.90 6.13 27.40
N ILE A 153 -3.16 6.22 26.96
CA ILE A 153 -4.15 5.17 27.20
C ILE A 153 -4.60 4.62 25.85
N PRO A 154 -4.61 3.27 25.66
CA PRO A 154 -5.13 2.67 24.45
C PRO A 154 -6.59 3.07 24.22
N GLY A 155 -6.89 3.51 23.00
CA GLY A 155 -8.25 3.82 22.54
C GLY A 155 -8.57 5.31 22.59
N GLU A 156 -7.69 6.11 23.18
CA GLU A 156 -7.82 7.56 23.13
C GLU A 156 -7.61 8.05 21.68
N LEU A 157 -8.50 8.93 21.23
CA LEU A 157 -8.36 9.62 19.95
C LEU A 157 -7.52 10.87 20.12
N VAL A 158 -6.42 10.98 19.37
CA VAL A 158 -5.64 12.20 19.26
C VAL A 158 -6.41 13.23 18.43
N VAL A 159 -6.62 14.41 18.97
CA VAL A 159 -7.36 15.50 18.30
C VAL A 159 -6.46 16.67 17.90
N ALA A 160 -5.33 16.88 18.59
CA ALA A 160 -4.38 17.92 18.21
C ALA A 160 -2.95 17.63 18.70
N VAL A 161 -1.97 18.22 18.00
CA VAL A 161 -0.56 18.28 18.40
C VAL A 161 -0.11 19.74 18.36
N ASP A 162 0.35 20.29 19.49
CA ASP A 162 0.72 21.71 19.66
C ASP A 162 -0.34 22.68 19.07
N SER A 163 -1.62 22.43 19.37
CA SER A 163 -2.79 23.17 18.84
C SER A 163 -3.13 22.95 17.36
N LYS A 164 -2.34 22.18 16.61
CA LYS A 164 -2.70 21.80 15.23
C LYS A 164 -3.69 20.64 15.24
N PRO A 165 -4.88 20.77 14.62
CA PRO A 165 -5.85 19.68 14.56
C PRO A 165 -5.29 18.46 13.80
N ILE A 166 -5.58 17.27 14.31
CA ILE A 166 -5.19 16.00 13.72
C ILE A 166 -6.45 15.24 13.30
N LYS A 167 -6.58 14.94 12.01
CA LYS A 167 -7.71 14.18 11.43
C LYS A 167 -7.32 12.73 11.09
N SER A 168 -6.04 12.38 11.07
CA SER A 168 -5.55 11.03 10.73
C SER A 168 -4.24 10.67 11.41
N TRP A 169 -3.96 9.37 11.52
CA TRP A 169 -2.69 8.86 12.06
C TRP A 169 -1.47 9.33 11.26
N LYS A 170 -1.61 9.44 9.93
CA LYS A 170 -0.55 10.00 9.08
C LYS A 170 -0.24 11.45 9.46
N GLN A 171 -1.26 12.27 9.70
CA GLN A 171 -1.05 13.65 10.15
C GLN A 171 -0.40 13.68 11.53
N PHE A 172 -0.77 12.74 12.42
CA PHE A 172 -0.16 12.62 13.73
C PHE A 172 1.36 12.34 13.61
N THR A 173 1.78 11.29 12.90
CA THR A 173 3.20 10.96 12.76
C THR A 173 4.00 12.03 12.00
N GLU A 174 3.42 12.64 10.96
CA GLU A 174 4.03 13.77 10.26
C GLU A 174 4.24 14.98 11.20
N SER A 175 3.29 15.26 12.09
CA SER A 175 3.39 16.38 13.04
C SER A 175 4.47 16.17 14.11
N LEU A 176 4.77 14.91 14.46
CA LEU A 176 5.83 14.57 15.41
C LEU A 176 7.23 14.71 14.79
N GLU A 177 7.35 14.51 13.48
CA GLU A 177 8.64 14.57 12.79
C GLU A 177 9.28 15.96 12.87
N ASP A 178 8.48 17.01 12.62
CA ASP A 178 8.90 18.41 12.73
C ASP A 178 9.27 18.83 14.17
N LYS A 179 9.01 17.95 15.15
CA LYS A 179 9.11 18.21 16.59
C LYS A 179 10.09 17.30 17.32
N SER A 180 10.84 16.48 16.59
CA SER A 180 11.83 15.58 17.19
C SER A 180 12.77 16.32 18.14
N GLY A 181 12.93 15.77 19.35
CA GLY A 181 13.77 16.34 20.41
C GLY A 181 13.18 17.56 21.13
N GLN A 182 11.96 18.00 20.79
CA GLN A 182 11.27 19.13 21.44
C GLN A 182 10.08 18.64 22.27
N GLN A 183 9.80 19.33 23.39
CA GLN A 183 8.56 19.09 24.13
C GLN A 183 7.36 19.41 23.26
N THR A 184 6.46 18.45 23.16
CA THR A 184 5.29 18.48 22.27
C THR A 184 4.06 18.10 23.09
N ASN A 185 2.99 18.87 22.96
CA ASN A 185 1.73 18.63 23.64
C ASN A 185 0.76 17.91 22.72
N ILE A 186 0.25 16.76 23.17
CA ILE A 186 -0.71 15.94 22.44
C ILE A 186 -2.04 15.98 23.19
N ALA A 187 -3.05 16.53 22.53
CA ALA A 187 -4.40 16.65 23.08
C ALA A 187 -5.27 15.50 22.58
N PHE A 188 -6.11 14.97 23.48
CA PHE A 188 -7.01 13.86 23.22
C PHE A 188 -8.48 14.29 23.31
N SER A 189 -9.37 13.51 22.68
CA SER A 189 -10.82 13.77 22.66
C SER A 189 -11.46 13.88 24.05
N GLY A 190 -10.90 13.22 25.08
CA GLY A 190 -11.35 13.32 26.46
C GLY A 190 -10.93 14.60 27.21
N GLY A 191 -10.30 15.56 26.55
CA GLY A 191 -9.80 16.81 27.15
C GLY A 191 -8.45 16.69 27.88
N LYS A 192 -7.92 15.46 27.98
CA LYS A 192 -6.58 15.18 28.48
C LYS A 192 -5.52 15.68 27.50
N THR A 193 -4.41 16.17 28.04
CA THR A 193 -3.21 16.53 27.27
C THR A 193 -2.00 15.82 27.87
N ILE A 194 -1.17 15.24 27.02
CA ILE A 194 0.10 14.61 27.41
C ILE A 194 1.24 15.37 26.76
N THR A 195 2.27 15.68 27.55
CA THR A 195 3.53 16.27 27.05
C THR A 195 4.58 15.19 26.87
N VAL A 196 5.16 15.11 25.68
CA VAL A 196 6.23 14.15 25.34
C VAL A 196 7.31 14.77 24.47
N VAL A 197 8.45 14.08 24.38
CA VAL A 197 9.51 14.39 23.43
C VAL A 197 9.53 13.28 22.38
N PRO A 198 9.12 13.55 21.12
CA PRO A 198 9.20 12.56 20.05
C PRO A 198 10.65 12.40 19.58
N GLU A 199 10.92 11.26 18.95
CA GLU A 199 12.20 10.92 18.33
C GLU A 199 12.03 10.61 16.84
N LEU A 200 13.14 10.65 16.09
CA LEU A 200 13.17 10.18 14.70
C LEU A 200 13.53 8.70 14.68
N VAL A 201 12.67 7.90 14.07
CA VAL A 201 12.94 6.50 13.76
C VAL A 201 13.04 6.30 12.25
N GLU A 202 13.81 5.30 11.83
CA GLU A 202 13.95 4.96 10.42
C GLU A 202 12.60 4.65 9.78
N ASN A 203 12.34 5.24 8.62
CA ASN A 203 11.09 5.05 7.90
C ASN A 203 11.19 3.84 6.97
N ASN A 204 10.49 2.78 7.36
CA ASN A 204 10.44 1.53 6.60
C ASN A 204 9.41 1.54 5.46
N GLU A 205 8.63 2.61 5.27
CA GLU A 205 7.66 2.73 4.18
C GLU A 205 8.35 2.91 2.81
N LEU A 206 8.07 1.97 1.91
CA LEU A 206 8.58 1.92 0.54
C LEU A 206 8.42 3.23 -0.25
N LEU A 207 7.23 3.82 -0.15
CA LEU A 207 6.81 4.97 -0.96
C LEU A 207 7.07 6.30 -0.25
N SER A 208 7.65 6.28 0.95
CA SER A 208 7.98 7.51 1.65
C SER A 208 9.18 8.20 1.01
N THR A 209 9.04 9.51 0.82
CA THR A 209 10.14 10.40 0.40
C THR A 209 11.11 10.70 1.54
N LYS A 210 10.78 10.29 2.77
CA LYS A 210 11.55 10.61 3.98
C LYS A 210 12.21 9.35 4.52
N SER A 211 13.47 9.45 4.92
CA SER A 211 14.23 8.35 5.53
C SER A 211 13.88 8.12 6.99
N HIS A 212 13.22 9.08 7.64
CA HIS A 212 12.82 9.00 9.04
C HIS A 212 11.38 9.52 9.21
N VAL A 213 10.74 9.13 10.32
CA VAL A 213 9.44 9.64 10.78
C VAL A 213 9.49 9.94 12.26
N GLY A 214 8.68 10.90 12.70
CA GLY A 214 8.47 11.15 14.12
C GLY A 214 7.73 9.99 14.77
N SER A 215 8.26 9.52 15.89
CA SER A 215 7.69 8.43 16.69
C SER A 215 7.82 8.74 18.17
N ILE A 216 6.99 8.05 18.97
CA ILE A 216 7.11 8.01 20.43
C ILE A 216 7.36 6.54 20.77
N PRO A 217 8.46 6.20 21.47
CA PRO A 217 8.78 4.82 21.82
C PRO A 217 7.59 4.09 22.45
N GLY A 218 7.22 2.94 21.89
CA GLY A 218 6.12 2.08 22.35
C GLY A 218 4.70 2.55 21.98
N LEU A 219 4.57 3.60 21.18
CA LEU A 219 3.29 4.05 20.65
C LEU A 219 3.02 3.42 19.28
N THR A 220 1.80 2.91 19.09
CA THR A 220 1.32 2.32 17.83
C THR A 220 -0.15 2.66 17.62
N ASN A 221 -0.64 2.52 16.39
CA ASN A 221 -2.06 2.57 16.03
C ASN A 221 -2.69 1.20 15.82
N ILE A 222 -1.94 0.13 16.09
CA ILE A 222 -2.40 -1.24 15.95
C ILE A 222 -2.75 -1.76 17.35
N SER A 223 -3.94 -2.35 17.48
CA SER A 223 -4.37 -3.05 18.69
C SER A 223 -4.12 -4.55 18.57
N ARG A 224 -4.05 -5.28 19.70
CA ARG A 224 -4.05 -6.76 19.67
C ARG A 224 -5.28 -7.27 18.95
N SER A 225 -5.06 -8.31 18.13
CA SER A 225 -6.13 -9.12 17.57
C SER A 225 -7.06 -9.65 18.67
N SER A 226 -8.33 -9.87 18.34
CA SER A 226 -9.28 -10.62 19.17
C SER A 226 -9.04 -12.15 19.13
N ALA A 227 -7.91 -12.60 18.56
CA ALA A 227 -7.46 -13.98 18.63
C ALA A 227 -7.21 -14.42 20.08
N ILE A 228 -7.80 -15.56 20.45
CA ILE A 228 -7.73 -16.12 21.80
C ILE A 228 -6.73 -17.27 21.91
N GLY A 229 -6.03 -17.34 23.03
CA GLY A 229 -5.32 -18.50 23.53
C GLY A 229 -6.08 -19.13 24.69
N ILE A 230 -6.14 -20.46 24.71
CA ILE A 230 -6.68 -21.22 25.84
C ILE A 230 -5.54 -21.45 26.84
N VAL A 231 -5.69 -20.93 28.06
CA VAL A 231 -4.69 -21.02 29.13
C VAL A 231 -4.86 -22.29 29.94
N ILE A 232 -6.11 -22.72 30.16
CA ILE A 232 -6.43 -23.85 31.03
C ILE A 232 -7.30 -24.81 30.24
N ASP A 233 -6.82 -26.05 30.06
CA ASP A 233 -7.50 -27.10 29.28
C ASP A 233 -8.91 -27.42 29.82
N GLU A 234 -9.15 -27.17 31.11
CA GLU A 234 -10.42 -27.41 31.81
C GLU A 234 -11.23 -26.13 32.07
N SER A 235 -10.85 -25.01 31.46
CA SER A 235 -11.57 -23.74 31.56
C SER A 235 -12.98 -23.79 30.98
N PRO A 236 -13.87 -22.87 31.38
CA PRO A 236 -15.19 -22.73 30.75
C PRO A 236 -15.11 -22.61 29.21
N ALA A 237 -14.17 -21.81 28.69
CA ALA A 237 -13.98 -21.66 27.25
C ALA A 237 -13.55 -22.96 26.56
N ALA A 238 -12.58 -23.67 27.14
CA ALA A 238 -12.12 -24.95 26.60
C ALA A 238 -13.25 -26.00 26.57
N LYS A 239 -14.05 -26.07 27.65
CA LYS A 239 -15.21 -26.97 27.74
C LYS A 239 -16.32 -26.63 26.74
N ALA A 240 -16.49 -25.36 26.41
CA ALA A 240 -17.42 -24.92 25.38
C ALA A 240 -16.93 -25.27 23.96
N GLY A 241 -15.64 -25.61 23.78
CA GLY A 241 -15.06 -26.01 22.50
C GLY A 241 -14.30 -24.90 21.77
N LEU A 242 -14.05 -23.76 22.43
CA LEU A 242 -13.11 -22.76 21.95
C LEU A 242 -11.69 -23.33 21.95
N LYS A 243 -10.89 -22.89 20.98
CA LYS A 243 -9.52 -23.35 20.77
C LYS A 243 -8.58 -22.17 20.66
N THR A 244 -7.32 -22.39 21.02
CA THR A 244 -6.24 -21.45 20.72
C THR A 244 -6.23 -21.17 19.21
N HIS A 245 -6.03 -19.90 18.86
CA HIS A 245 -6.09 -19.34 17.50
C HIS A 245 -7.48 -19.00 16.96
N ASP A 246 -8.58 -19.29 17.68
CA ASP A 246 -9.89 -18.77 17.32
C ASP A 246 -9.90 -17.23 17.39
N ILE A 247 -10.51 -16.58 16.41
CA ILE A 247 -10.62 -15.11 16.36
C ILE A 247 -12.05 -14.71 16.71
N VAL A 248 -12.23 -14.01 17.83
CA VAL A 248 -13.56 -13.58 18.27
C VAL A 248 -14.02 -12.38 17.44
N ASN A 249 -15.11 -12.56 16.69
CA ASN A 249 -15.69 -11.51 15.83
C ASN A 249 -16.92 -10.87 16.45
N LYS A 250 -17.66 -11.59 17.30
CA LYS A 250 -18.75 -11.00 18.09
C LYS A 250 -18.82 -11.59 19.49
N VAL A 251 -19.29 -10.76 20.42
CA VAL A 251 -19.72 -11.16 21.75
C VAL A 251 -21.17 -10.72 21.95
N ASN A 252 -22.07 -11.64 22.27
CA ASN A 252 -23.52 -11.40 22.44
C ASN A 252 -24.11 -10.62 21.25
N GLY A 253 -23.77 -11.03 20.03
CA GLY A 253 -24.21 -10.38 18.79
C GLY A 253 -23.53 -9.04 18.47
N THR A 254 -22.70 -8.50 19.36
CA THR A 254 -21.99 -7.23 19.15
C THR A 254 -20.61 -7.48 18.56
N LYS A 255 -20.31 -6.85 17.41
CA LYS A 255 -19.01 -6.97 16.72
C LYS A 255 -17.84 -6.56 17.61
N VAL A 256 -16.75 -7.31 17.57
CA VAL A 256 -15.47 -7.05 18.23
C VAL A 256 -14.37 -7.06 17.18
N VAL A 257 -13.45 -6.11 17.23
CA VAL A 257 -12.34 -6.00 16.26
C VAL A 257 -10.97 -6.28 16.88
N ASN A 258 -10.83 -6.05 18.19
CA ASN A 258 -9.56 -6.14 18.90
C ASN A 258 -9.74 -6.69 20.32
N TRP A 259 -8.63 -7.07 20.96
CA TRP A 259 -8.63 -7.62 22.31
C TRP A 259 -9.21 -6.65 23.36
N ARG A 260 -9.00 -5.35 23.20
CA ARG A 260 -9.47 -4.34 24.15
C ARG A 260 -11.01 -4.29 24.17
N GLU A 261 -11.63 -4.27 23.01
CA GLU A 261 -13.10 -4.34 22.87
C GLU A 261 -13.65 -5.68 23.34
N LEU A 262 -12.94 -6.78 23.07
CA LEU A 262 -13.30 -8.12 23.56
C LEU A 262 -13.36 -8.11 25.09
N ALA A 263 -12.28 -7.65 25.71
CA ALA A 263 -12.15 -7.56 27.16
C ALA A 263 -13.22 -6.66 27.76
N GLN A 264 -13.44 -5.48 27.18
CA GLN A 264 -14.47 -4.56 27.65
C GLN A 264 -15.86 -5.23 27.64
N LYS A 265 -16.27 -5.78 26.49
CA LYS A 265 -17.63 -6.36 26.33
C LYS A 265 -17.87 -7.59 27.19
N VAL A 266 -16.85 -8.44 27.35
CA VAL A 266 -16.95 -9.59 28.26
C VAL A 266 -17.00 -9.11 29.71
N ASN A 267 -16.15 -8.15 30.11
CA ASN A 267 -16.09 -7.65 31.49
C ASN A 267 -17.31 -6.81 31.90
N GLU A 268 -18.08 -6.28 30.94
CA GLU A 268 -19.39 -5.63 31.18
C GLU A 268 -20.46 -6.63 31.68
N PHE A 269 -20.26 -7.93 31.48
CA PHE A 269 -21.18 -8.95 31.96
C PHE A 269 -21.04 -9.16 33.47
N LYS A 270 -22.05 -8.71 34.24
CA LYS A 270 -22.04 -8.72 35.72
C LYS A 270 -23.10 -9.62 36.37
N THR A 271 -23.80 -10.44 35.59
CA THR A 271 -24.89 -11.30 36.08
C THR A 271 -24.62 -12.76 35.78
N ASN A 272 -25.29 -13.68 36.46
CA ASN A 272 -25.32 -15.07 36.02
C ASN A 272 -25.99 -15.17 34.64
N GLY A 273 -25.48 -16.05 33.78
CA GLY A 273 -26.07 -16.28 32.47
C GLY A 273 -25.11 -17.00 31.55
N LYS A 274 -25.14 -16.62 30.27
CA LYS A 274 -24.25 -17.13 29.23
C LYS A 274 -23.66 -15.96 28.46
N VAL A 275 -22.45 -16.15 27.94
CA VAL A 275 -21.84 -15.24 26.98
C VAL A 275 -21.65 -16.00 25.67
N ASP A 276 -22.18 -15.42 24.61
CA ASP A 276 -22.15 -15.99 23.27
C ASP A 276 -20.96 -15.41 22.51
N PHE A 277 -20.13 -16.28 21.97
CA PHE A 277 -18.97 -15.94 21.14
C PHE A 277 -19.21 -16.41 19.71
N GLU A 278 -19.20 -15.49 18.75
CA GLU A 278 -19.07 -15.83 17.33
C GLU A 278 -17.59 -15.71 16.98
N VAL A 279 -16.98 -16.82 16.54
CA VAL A 279 -15.55 -16.88 16.25
C VAL A 279 -15.28 -17.35 14.83
N GLU A 280 -14.22 -16.83 14.23
CA GLU A 280 -13.63 -17.38 13.02
C GLU A 280 -12.50 -18.33 13.37
N ARG A 281 -12.60 -19.55 12.84
CA ARG A 281 -11.57 -20.58 12.95
C ARG A 281 -11.00 -20.87 11.57
N TYR A 282 -9.69 -20.73 11.44
CA TYR A 282 -8.99 -21.02 10.20
C TYR A 282 -8.53 -22.49 10.18
N SER A 283 -8.55 -23.11 8.99
CA SER A 283 -7.88 -24.40 8.79
C SER A 283 -6.37 -24.27 9.00
N ASN A 284 -5.69 -25.39 9.28
CA ASN A 284 -4.22 -25.42 9.43
C ASN A 284 -3.46 -24.86 8.21
N SER A 285 -4.09 -24.81 7.03
CA SER A 285 -3.53 -24.22 5.81
C SER A 285 -3.84 -22.73 5.62
N LEU A 286 -4.67 -22.11 6.47
CA LEU A 286 -5.22 -20.74 6.31
C LEU A 286 -6.05 -20.55 5.02
N GLU A 287 -6.33 -21.62 4.27
CA GLU A 287 -7.04 -21.57 2.99
C GLU A 287 -8.57 -21.49 3.15
N SER A 288 -9.08 -21.90 4.32
CA SER A 288 -10.52 -21.89 4.60
C SER A 288 -10.78 -21.36 6.01
N LYS A 289 -11.88 -20.61 6.15
CA LYS A 289 -12.38 -20.12 7.43
C LYS A 289 -13.79 -20.64 7.68
N GLU A 290 -14.06 -21.02 8.92
CA GLU A 290 -15.38 -21.41 9.41
C GLU A 290 -15.83 -20.42 10.49
N VAL A 291 -17.11 -20.04 10.48
CA VAL A 291 -17.71 -19.21 11.53
C VAL A 291 -18.47 -20.12 12.48
N LEU A 292 -18.06 -20.11 13.75
CA LEU A 292 -18.60 -20.97 14.81
C LEU A 292 -19.20 -20.12 15.92
N ASN A 293 -20.24 -20.65 16.57
CA ASN A 293 -20.86 -20.00 17.73
C ASN A 293 -20.68 -20.87 18.98
N PHE A 294 -20.29 -20.24 20.07
CA PHE A 294 -20.05 -20.89 21.35
C PHE A 294 -20.77 -20.15 22.47
N GLU A 295 -21.53 -20.88 23.29
CA GLU A 295 -22.15 -20.31 24.49
C GLU A 295 -21.35 -20.77 25.72
N ILE A 296 -20.83 -19.82 26.49
CA ILE A 296 -20.09 -20.14 27.72
C ILE A 296 -20.93 -19.74 28.93
N PRO A 297 -21.27 -20.69 29.83
CA PRO A 297 -22.01 -20.37 31.05
C PRO A 297 -21.12 -19.58 32.02
N ILE A 298 -21.70 -18.57 32.68
CA ILE A 298 -21.05 -17.78 33.73
C ILE A 298 -21.76 -18.03 35.05
N SER A 299 -21.02 -18.57 35.99
CA SER A 299 -21.43 -18.92 37.35
C SER A 299 -21.17 -17.80 38.35
N GLN A 300 -21.84 -17.82 39.51
CA GLN A 300 -21.67 -16.80 40.56
C GLN A 300 -20.23 -16.66 41.08
N ARG A 301 -19.38 -17.68 40.90
CA ARG A 301 -17.95 -17.61 41.29
C ARG A 301 -17.13 -16.73 40.35
N GLU A 302 -17.64 -16.49 39.14
CA GLU A 302 -16.96 -15.77 38.06
C GLU A 302 -17.51 -14.34 37.95
N VAL A 303 -18.74 -14.12 38.44
CA VAL A 303 -19.37 -12.80 38.60
C VAL A 303 -18.58 -11.94 39.60
N GLY A 304 -18.05 -10.81 39.12
CA GLY A 304 -17.31 -9.85 39.95
C GLY A 304 -15.78 -9.92 39.80
N ALA A 305 -15.26 -10.80 38.94
CA ALA A 305 -13.86 -10.76 38.54
C ALA A 305 -13.52 -9.43 37.84
N ASN A 306 -12.32 -8.90 38.11
CA ASN A 306 -11.79 -7.73 37.40
C ASN A 306 -11.45 -8.06 35.93
N ASP A 307 -11.12 -9.33 35.65
CA ASP A 307 -10.83 -9.83 34.31
C ASP A 307 -11.54 -11.18 34.09
N LEU A 308 -12.76 -11.10 33.58
CA LEU A 308 -13.61 -12.25 33.29
C LEU A 308 -13.04 -13.09 32.13
N LEU A 309 -12.30 -12.50 31.19
CA LEU A 309 -11.64 -13.27 30.13
C LEU A 309 -10.66 -14.28 30.72
N TYR A 310 -9.81 -13.84 31.66
CA TYR A 310 -8.88 -14.73 32.34
C TYR A 310 -9.62 -15.87 33.08
N VAL A 311 -10.73 -15.55 33.75
CA VAL A 311 -11.57 -16.54 34.46
C VAL A 311 -12.19 -17.55 33.50
N LEU A 312 -12.60 -17.12 32.31
CA LEU A 312 -13.07 -18.01 31.24
C LEU A 312 -11.92 -18.85 30.63
N GLY A 313 -10.67 -18.60 31.01
CA GLY A 313 -9.47 -19.29 30.52
C GLY A 313 -8.92 -18.72 29.21
N LEU A 314 -9.27 -17.48 28.87
CA LEU A 314 -8.90 -16.79 27.64
C LEU A 314 -7.77 -15.78 27.87
N GLU A 315 -6.81 -15.76 26.96
CA GLU A 315 -5.78 -14.71 26.89
C GLU A 315 -5.45 -14.34 25.42
N PRO A 316 -4.68 -13.27 25.16
CA PRO A 316 -4.31 -12.94 23.78
C PRO A 316 -3.45 -14.04 23.13
N ALA A 317 -3.82 -14.45 21.91
CA ALA A 317 -3.08 -15.47 21.15
C ALA A 317 -1.75 -14.99 20.54
N GLU A 318 -1.34 -13.75 20.80
CA GLU A 318 -0.24 -13.05 20.12
C GLU A 318 1.12 -13.76 20.30
N LEU A 319 1.33 -14.42 21.45
CA LEU A 319 2.58 -15.13 21.75
C LEU A 319 2.49 -16.64 21.46
N TYR A 320 1.35 -17.13 20.98
CA TYR A 320 1.19 -18.52 20.56
C TYR A 320 1.65 -18.71 19.12
N LEU A 321 2.44 -19.76 18.91
CA LEU A 321 2.93 -20.13 17.59
C LEU A 321 1.81 -20.78 16.77
N SER A 322 1.33 -20.10 15.73
CA SER A 322 0.37 -20.68 14.79
C SER A 322 1.05 -21.74 13.92
N LYS A 323 2.31 -21.50 13.54
CA LYS A 323 3.08 -22.37 12.66
C LYS A 323 4.56 -22.36 13.02
N VAL A 324 5.17 -23.54 12.93
CA VAL A 324 6.62 -23.73 12.88
C VAL A 324 6.96 -24.23 11.48
N ILE A 325 7.88 -23.55 10.80
CA ILE A 325 8.20 -23.80 9.40
C ILE A 325 9.14 -25.03 9.31
N PRO A 326 8.86 -26.00 8.43
CA PRO A 326 9.73 -27.16 8.27
C PRO A 326 11.17 -26.79 7.87
N ASN A 327 12.13 -27.61 8.31
CA ASN A 327 13.57 -27.47 8.05
C ASN A 327 14.21 -26.17 8.58
N THR A 328 13.60 -25.54 9.58
CA THR A 328 14.11 -24.30 10.20
C THR A 328 14.72 -24.54 11.59
N PRO A 329 15.51 -23.58 12.13
CA PRO A 329 16.04 -23.70 13.48
C PRO A 329 14.98 -24.01 14.55
N ALA A 330 13.79 -23.43 14.46
CA ALA A 330 12.71 -23.64 15.42
C ALA A 330 12.22 -25.09 15.43
N GLU A 331 12.03 -25.69 14.25
CA GLU A 331 11.65 -27.10 14.16
C GLU A 331 12.76 -28.00 14.69
N ARG A 332 14.02 -27.75 14.33
CA ARG A 332 15.18 -28.51 14.81
C ARG A 332 15.36 -28.42 16.33
N ALA A 333 15.07 -27.26 16.91
CA ALA A 333 15.06 -27.05 18.35
C ALA A 333 13.90 -27.79 19.05
N GLY A 334 12.87 -28.23 18.31
CA GLY A 334 11.73 -28.95 18.85
C GLY A 334 10.53 -28.07 19.25
N LEU A 335 10.49 -26.82 18.78
CA LEU A 335 9.30 -25.96 18.88
C LEU A 335 8.16 -26.55 18.04
N LYS A 336 6.93 -26.37 18.51
CA LYS A 336 5.72 -26.91 17.88
C LYS A 336 4.64 -25.83 17.77
N PRO A 337 3.68 -25.98 16.84
CA PRO A 337 2.45 -25.18 16.86
C PRO A 337 1.76 -25.26 18.23
N ASN A 338 1.12 -24.16 18.64
CA ASN A 338 0.52 -23.90 19.95
C ASN A 338 1.50 -23.70 21.12
N ASP A 339 2.81 -23.74 20.90
CA ASP A 339 3.75 -23.28 21.93
C ASP A 339 3.53 -21.79 22.20
N LYS A 340 3.42 -21.38 23.46
CA LYS A 340 3.39 -19.97 23.85
C LYS A 340 4.80 -19.53 24.26
N ILE A 341 5.36 -18.54 23.58
CA ILE A 341 6.67 -17.97 23.98
C ILE A 341 6.50 -17.19 25.29
N ILE A 342 7.30 -17.53 26.30
CA ILE A 342 7.31 -16.86 27.61
C ILE A 342 8.51 -15.89 27.69
N SER A 343 9.70 -16.39 27.34
CA SER A 343 10.93 -15.62 27.43
C SER A 343 12.01 -16.09 26.45
N ILE A 344 12.95 -15.19 26.16
CA ILE A 344 14.17 -15.47 25.39
C ILE A 344 15.34 -14.87 26.18
N ASN A 345 16.33 -15.69 26.52
CA ASN A 345 17.49 -15.28 27.33
C ASN A 345 17.07 -14.63 28.66
N GLY A 346 15.98 -15.12 29.27
CA GLY A 346 15.42 -14.57 30.52
C GLY A 346 14.59 -13.28 30.35
N LYS A 347 14.61 -12.64 29.18
CA LYS A 347 13.73 -11.50 28.88
C LYS A 347 12.31 -11.99 28.61
N THR A 348 11.34 -11.55 29.39
CA THR A 348 9.92 -11.88 29.20
C THR A 348 9.28 -10.99 28.14
N PHE A 349 8.23 -11.50 27.49
CA PHE A 349 7.53 -10.79 26.44
C PHE A 349 6.03 -10.69 26.71
N SER A 350 5.45 -9.59 26.26
CA SER A 350 4.00 -9.42 26.18
C SER A 350 3.52 -9.18 24.75
N ARG A 351 4.43 -8.79 23.84
CA ARG A 351 4.14 -8.53 22.42
C ARG A 351 4.95 -9.45 21.52
N TRP A 352 4.36 -9.81 20.39
CA TRP A 352 5.08 -10.52 19.35
C TRP A 352 6.20 -9.66 18.74
N MET A 353 5.96 -8.35 18.63
CA MET A 353 6.93 -7.45 18.04
C MET A 353 8.24 -7.42 18.84
N ASP A 354 8.18 -7.57 20.16
CA ASP A 354 9.37 -7.64 21.02
C ASP A 354 10.16 -8.95 20.80
N VAL A 355 9.45 -10.06 20.61
CA VAL A 355 10.05 -11.35 20.24
C VAL A 355 10.80 -11.21 18.91
N LEU A 356 10.17 -10.60 17.91
CA LEU A 356 10.79 -10.35 16.61
C LEU A 356 12.02 -9.46 16.73
N HIS A 357 11.95 -8.35 17.48
CA HIS A 357 13.10 -7.47 17.68
C HIS A 357 14.27 -8.20 18.37
N THR A 358 13.99 -9.00 19.40
CA THR A 358 15.03 -9.79 20.08
C THR A 358 15.69 -10.79 19.12
N ILE A 359 14.92 -11.54 18.33
CA ILE A 359 15.49 -12.49 17.35
C ILE A 359 16.27 -11.76 16.26
N ARG A 360 15.77 -10.63 15.76
CA ARG A 360 16.43 -9.82 14.72
C ARG A 360 17.70 -9.13 15.21
N SER A 361 17.84 -8.93 16.52
CA SER A 361 19.03 -8.33 17.12
C SER A 361 20.21 -9.29 17.24
N PHE A 362 19.98 -10.59 16.99
CA PHE A 362 21.01 -11.63 16.99
C PHE A 362 22.10 -11.34 15.94
N LYS A 363 23.36 -11.53 16.32
CA LYS A 363 24.54 -11.35 15.47
C LYS A 363 25.30 -12.65 15.31
N GLU A 364 26.07 -12.75 14.23
CA GLU A 364 26.94 -13.89 14.01
C GLU A 364 27.96 -14.01 15.16
N GLY A 365 28.07 -15.21 15.73
CA GLY A 365 28.91 -15.48 16.91
C GLY A 365 28.21 -15.32 18.26
N ASP A 366 26.98 -14.81 18.31
CA ASP A 366 26.18 -14.81 19.53
C ASP A 366 25.84 -16.25 19.96
N PRO A 367 25.75 -16.53 21.27
CA PRO A 367 25.31 -17.82 21.77
C PRO A 367 23.85 -18.11 21.37
N SER A 368 23.50 -19.38 21.25
CA SER A 368 22.13 -19.82 20.99
C SER A 368 21.13 -19.13 21.93
N LEU A 369 19.98 -18.73 21.39
CA LEU A 369 18.91 -18.12 22.15
C LEU A 369 18.25 -19.19 23.03
N LYS A 370 18.21 -18.95 24.34
CA LYS A 370 17.52 -19.81 25.30
C LYS A 370 16.04 -19.41 25.35
N VAL A 371 15.18 -20.18 24.68
CA VAL A 371 13.76 -19.88 24.52
C VAL A 371 12.94 -20.72 25.49
N SER A 372 12.24 -20.06 26.40
CA SER A 372 11.25 -20.72 27.28
C SER A 372 9.86 -20.59 26.69
N VAL A 373 9.14 -21.71 26.59
CA VAL A 373 7.77 -21.76 26.09
C VAL A 373 6.85 -22.52 27.05
N LEU A 374 5.56 -22.22 26.99
CA LEU A 374 4.51 -23.00 27.62
C LEU A 374 3.92 -23.97 26.58
N ARG A 375 3.93 -25.27 26.89
CA ARG A 375 3.25 -26.29 26.10
C ARG A 375 2.44 -27.17 27.06
N ASN A 376 1.12 -27.23 26.88
CA ASN A 376 0.20 -27.97 27.75
C ASN A 376 0.42 -27.63 29.24
N ASN A 377 0.51 -26.34 29.56
CA ASN A 377 0.78 -25.81 30.91
C ASN A 377 2.09 -26.25 31.57
N LYS A 378 3.02 -26.81 30.80
CA LYS A 378 4.37 -27.13 31.25
C LYS A 378 5.37 -26.17 30.62
N SER A 379 6.20 -25.56 31.45
CA SER A 379 7.33 -24.76 30.97
C SER A 379 8.37 -25.70 30.36
N MET A 380 8.74 -25.44 29.12
CA MET A 380 9.78 -26.13 28.39
C MET A 380 10.82 -25.12 27.95
N GLU A 381 12.07 -25.55 27.85
CA GLU A 381 13.18 -24.69 27.46
C GLU A 381 13.93 -25.30 26.28
N PHE A 382 14.21 -24.47 25.29
CA PHE A 382 14.81 -24.88 24.02
C PHE A 382 15.99 -23.98 23.67
N GLU A 383 17.04 -24.56 23.12
CA GLU A 383 18.14 -23.80 22.53
C GLU A 383 17.87 -23.58 21.05
N LEU A 384 17.80 -22.31 20.66
CA LEU A 384 17.44 -21.87 19.32
C LEU A 384 18.57 -21.07 18.73
N THR A 385 19.26 -21.61 17.74
CA THR A 385 20.32 -20.89 17.00
C THR A 385 19.73 -20.30 15.72
N PRO A 386 19.53 -18.97 15.62
CA PRO A 386 19.06 -18.35 14.40
C PRO A 386 20.00 -18.64 13.21
N GLU A 387 19.41 -18.82 12.04
CA GLU A 387 20.15 -19.09 10.80
C GLU A 387 20.06 -17.88 9.87
N MET A 388 21.17 -17.55 9.20
CA MET A 388 21.19 -16.48 8.22
C MET A 388 20.36 -16.90 7.00
N THR A 389 19.25 -16.20 6.77
CA THR A 389 18.38 -16.48 5.63
C THR A 389 18.26 -15.25 4.75
N LYS A 390 18.11 -15.48 3.44
CA LYS A 390 17.79 -14.42 2.48
C LYS A 390 16.29 -14.21 2.51
N GLN A 391 15.87 -13.08 3.04
CA GLN A 391 14.46 -12.71 3.12
C GLN A 391 14.21 -11.50 2.24
N GLN A 392 13.01 -11.43 1.67
CA GLN A 392 12.57 -10.23 0.98
C GLN A 392 12.19 -9.21 2.07
N GLY A 393 12.93 -8.11 2.17
CA GLY A 393 12.63 -6.99 3.06
C GLY A 393 11.27 -6.37 2.72
N SER A 394 10.73 -5.51 3.58
CA SER A 394 9.49 -4.76 3.28
C SER A 394 9.62 -3.91 2.02
N GLN A 395 10.86 -3.53 1.66
CA GLN A 395 11.20 -2.80 0.45
C GLN A 395 11.59 -3.69 -0.74
N GLY A 396 11.41 -5.00 -0.56
CA GLY A 396 11.71 -6.08 -1.46
C GLY A 396 13.17 -6.18 -1.93
N GLN A 397 14.11 -5.58 -1.20
CA GLN A 397 15.51 -5.98 -1.25
C GLN A 397 15.69 -7.39 -0.67
N GLN A 398 16.73 -8.11 -1.09
CA GLN A 398 17.15 -9.31 -0.37
C GLN A 398 17.94 -8.87 0.86
N GLU A 399 17.30 -8.90 2.02
CA GLU A 399 17.95 -8.72 3.31
C GLU A 399 18.46 -10.06 3.79
N GLN A 400 19.75 -10.14 4.09
CA GLN A 400 20.26 -11.23 4.91
C GLN A 400 19.91 -10.93 6.35
N ARG A 401 19.06 -11.76 6.94
CA ARG A 401 18.70 -11.65 8.34
C ARG A 401 18.63 -13.01 8.98
N PHE A 402 19.03 -13.03 10.25
CA PHE A 402 18.85 -14.19 11.10
C PHE A 402 17.35 -14.46 11.28
N THR A 403 16.93 -15.68 10.99
CA THR A 403 15.57 -16.13 11.23
C THR A 403 15.57 -17.49 11.90
N VAL A 404 14.44 -17.82 12.51
CA VAL A 404 14.27 -19.07 13.24
C VAL A 404 13.11 -19.92 12.71
N GLY A 405 12.23 -19.37 11.86
CA GLY A 405 11.14 -20.14 11.24
C GLY A 405 9.88 -20.32 12.11
N ILE A 406 9.52 -19.31 12.90
CA ILE A 406 8.28 -19.28 13.69
C ILE A 406 7.30 -18.23 13.14
N ALA A 407 6.00 -18.49 13.25
CA ALA A 407 4.94 -17.54 12.94
C ALA A 407 3.92 -17.50 14.09
N PRO A 408 3.44 -16.32 14.49
CA PRO A 408 2.43 -16.21 15.54
C PRO A 408 1.03 -16.32 14.94
N THR A 409 0.03 -16.31 15.81
CA THR A 409 -1.35 -15.98 15.42
C THR A 409 -1.44 -14.51 15.03
N PHE A 410 -1.60 -14.22 13.75
CA PHE A 410 -2.08 -12.91 13.31
C PHE A 410 -3.44 -13.10 12.66
N SER A 411 -4.46 -12.37 13.13
CA SER A 411 -5.63 -12.16 12.27
C SER A 411 -5.20 -11.23 11.13
N LEU A 412 -5.41 -11.68 9.90
CA LEU A 412 -5.14 -10.90 8.68
C LEU A 412 -5.95 -9.58 8.64
N ASP A 413 -6.95 -9.45 9.52
CA ASP A 413 -7.94 -8.38 9.54
C ASP A 413 -7.75 -7.33 10.66
N VAL A 414 -6.66 -7.33 11.44
CA VAL A 414 -6.37 -6.16 12.31
C VAL A 414 -5.86 -5.01 11.45
N THR A 415 -6.77 -4.43 10.70
CA THR A 415 -6.55 -3.14 10.07
C THR A 415 -6.91 -2.06 11.09
N PRO A 416 -6.07 -1.03 11.27
CA PRO A 416 -6.44 0.12 12.08
C PRO A 416 -7.78 0.67 11.61
N ASP A 417 -8.60 1.15 12.55
CA ASP A 417 -9.85 1.82 12.21
C ASP A 417 -9.60 2.93 11.19
N VAL A 418 -10.46 3.03 10.19
CA VAL A 418 -10.40 4.09 9.18
C VAL A 418 -11.45 5.15 9.43
N VAL A 419 -11.07 6.39 9.22
CA VAL A 419 -11.95 7.56 9.24
C VAL A 419 -11.97 8.18 7.84
N LEU A 420 -13.15 8.63 7.43
CA LEU A 420 -13.32 9.35 6.18
C LEU A 420 -12.95 10.82 6.40
N VAL A 421 -11.83 11.25 5.80
CA VAL A 421 -11.37 12.64 5.87
C VAL A 421 -11.81 13.36 4.61
N LYS A 422 -12.63 14.41 4.75
CA LYS A 422 -13.15 15.24 3.66
C LYS A 422 -12.59 16.66 3.73
N ALA A 423 -12.38 17.26 2.57
CA ALA A 423 -12.20 18.70 2.43
C ALA A 423 -13.51 19.42 2.77
N GLU A 424 -13.42 20.55 3.46
CA GLU A 424 -14.58 21.34 3.89
C GLU A 424 -15.14 22.19 2.75
N ASN A 425 -14.30 22.53 1.77
CA ASN A 425 -14.67 23.31 0.60
C ASN A 425 -13.79 22.99 -0.62
N VAL A 426 -14.19 23.52 -1.79
CA VAL A 426 -13.49 23.30 -3.07
C VAL A 426 -12.07 23.87 -3.06
N GLY A 427 -11.83 25.00 -2.38
CA GLY A 427 -10.50 25.61 -2.28
C GLY A 427 -9.52 24.72 -1.53
N GLU A 428 -9.93 24.19 -0.38
CA GLU A 428 -9.16 23.21 0.38
C GLU A 428 -8.93 21.93 -0.44
N ALA A 429 -9.95 21.43 -1.14
CA ALA A 429 -9.82 20.25 -1.98
C ALA A 429 -8.78 20.43 -3.10
N LEU A 430 -8.76 21.59 -3.77
CA LEU A 430 -7.75 21.91 -4.78
C LEU A 430 -6.34 22.04 -4.18
N ALA A 431 -6.22 22.64 -2.99
CA ALA A 431 -4.94 22.74 -2.29
C ALA A 431 -4.42 21.35 -1.88
N LEU A 432 -5.29 20.47 -1.38
CA LEU A 432 -4.97 19.07 -1.09
C LEU A 432 -4.61 18.31 -2.37
N GLY A 433 -5.35 18.52 -3.46
CA GLY A 433 -5.06 17.93 -4.76
C GLY A 433 -3.67 18.32 -5.27
N TRP A 434 -3.31 19.60 -5.18
CA TRP A 434 -1.97 20.10 -5.50
C TRP A 434 -0.90 19.45 -4.63
N LYS A 435 -1.09 19.47 -3.30
CA LYS A 435 -0.15 18.88 -2.33
C LYS A 435 0.07 17.40 -2.63
N GLN A 436 -0.99 16.66 -2.90
CA GLN A 436 -0.96 15.23 -3.15
C GLN A 436 -0.28 14.91 -4.50
N THR A 437 -0.55 15.69 -5.55
CA THR A 437 0.15 15.56 -6.84
C THR A 437 1.64 15.81 -6.68
N ILE A 438 2.06 16.88 -6.00
CA ILE A 438 3.48 17.17 -5.77
C ILE A 438 4.14 16.06 -4.94
N TRP A 439 3.45 15.56 -3.92
CA TRP A 439 3.96 14.47 -3.08
C TRP A 439 4.19 13.20 -3.92
N TRP A 440 3.19 12.77 -4.71
CA TRP A 440 3.33 11.61 -5.58
C TRP A 440 4.40 11.80 -6.65
N THR A 441 4.53 13.00 -7.23
CA THR A 441 5.59 13.28 -8.20
C THR A 441 6.96 13.07 -7.57
N LYS A 442 7.19 13.62 -6.36
CA LYS A 442 8.44 13.42 -5.62
C LYS A 442 8.66 11.95 -5.27
N ALA A 443 7.64 11.26 -4.76
CA ALA A 443 7.72 9.84 -4.42
C ALA A 443 8.10 8.99 -5.63
N THR A 444 7.50 9.23 -6.80
CA THR A 444 7.81 8.53 -8.04
C THR A 444 9.28 8.75 -8.44
N PHE A 445 9.80 9.98 -8.38
CA PHE A 445 11.23 10.23 -8.61
C PHE A 445 12.14 9.54 -7.58
N THR A 446 11.76 9.54 -6.30
CA THR A 446 12.50 8.86 -5.23
C THR A 446 12.59 7.36 -5.50
N VAL A 447 11.51 6.71 -5.95
CA VAL A 447 11.54 5.29 -6.31
C VAL A 447 12.53 5.03 -7.44
N PHE A 448 12.53 5.84 -8.50
CA PHE A 448 13.50 5.71 -9.57
C PHE A 448 14.94 5.83 -9.07
N ILE A 449 15.24 6.86 -8.25
CA ILE A 449 16.57 7.06 -7.67
C ILE A 449 16.98 5.86 -6.80
N LYS A 450 16.09 5.38 -5.92
CA LYS A 450 16.36 4.22 -5.05
C LYS A 450 16.60 2.93 -5.85
N ILE A 451 15.97 2.75 -7.02
CA ILE A 451 16.26 1.61 -7.91
C ILE A 451 17.69 1.71 -8.45
N PHE A 452 18.13 2.90 -8.90
CA PHE A 452 19.50 3.10 -9.36
C PHE A 452 20.55 2.94 -8.25
N GLU A 453 20.21 3.29 -7.01
CA GLU A 453 21.05 3.08 -5.83
C GLU A 453 21.04 1.62 -5.32
N ASN A 454 20.33 0.70 -6.01
CA ASN A 454 20.10 -0.69 -5.57
C ASN A 454 19.42 -0.80 -4.19
N LYS A 455 18.72 0.26 -3.76
CA LYS A 455 17.93 0.33 -2.53
C LYS A 455 16.54 -0.30 -2.67
N ILE A 456 16.05 -0.47 -3.89
CA ILE A 456 14.79 -1.18 -4.19
C ILE A 456 15.08 -2.20 -5.29
N SER A 457 14.65 -3.46 -5.08
CA SER A 457 14.82 -4.48 -6.11
C SER A 457 13.95 -4.20 -7.34
N PRO A 458 14.50 -4.27 -8.57
CA PRO A 458 13.71 -4.18 -9.80
C PRO A 458 12.61 -5.24 -9.93
N ARG A 459 12.69 -6.34 -9.15
CA ARG A 459 11.65 -7.39 -9.09
C ARG A 459 10.36 -6.95 -8.43
N ASN A 460 10.32 -5.77 -7.82
CA ASN A 460 9.08 -5.21 -7.26
C ASN A 460 8.37 -4.26 -8.24
N ILE A 461 8.92 -4.08 -9.45
CA ILE A 461 8.28 -3.29 -10.50
C ILE A 461 7.20 -4.17 -11.13
N GLY A 462 5.94 -3.86 -10.83
CA GLY A 462 4.79 -4.47 -11.47
C GLY A 462 4.66 -3.99 -12.91
N GLY A 463 4.41 -4.93 -13.82
CA GLY A 463 4.08 -4.66 -15.21
C GLY A 463 2.58 -4.44 -15.42
N ILE A 464 2.13 -4.70 -16.65
CA ILE A 464 0.75 -4.45 -17.08
C ILE A 464 -0.27 -5.35 -16.36
N ILE A 465 0.12 -6.57 -15.98
CA ILE A 465 -0.76 -7.53 -15.30
C ILE A 465 -0.98 -7.08 -13.86
N SER A 466 0.10 -6.64 -13.20
CA SER A 466 0.02 -6.06 -11.85
C SER A 466 -0.88 -4.82 -11.81
N ILE A 467 -0.79 -3.94 -12.82
CA ILE A 467 -1.67 -2.77 -12.93
C ILE A 467 -3.14 -3.19 -13.16
N GLN A 468 -3.39 -4.21 -13.99
CA GLN A 468 -4.75 -4.73 -14.21
C GLN A 468 -5.36 -5.29 -12.93
N GLN A 469 -4.61 -6.10 -12.17
CA GLN A 469 -5.05 -6.64 -10.89
C GLN A 469 -5.29 -5.53 -9.87
N ALA A 470 -4.41 -4.53 -9.80
CA ALA A 470 -4.56 -3.37 -8.93
C ALA A 470 -5.81 -2.54 -9.31
N ALA A 471 -6.08 -2.35 -10.61
CA ALA A 471 -7.26 -1.65 -11.10
C ALA A 471 -8.54 -2.36 -10.65
N LYS A 472 -8.61 -3.68 -10.79
CA LYS A 472 -9.76 -4.47 -10.32
C LYS A 472 -9.92 -4.39 -8.81
N LYS A 473 -8.84 -4.64 -8.07
CA LYS A 473 -8.86 -4.67 -6.61
C LYS A 473 -9.30 -3.33 -6.02
N THR A 474 -8.77 -2.23 -6.55
CA THR A 474 -9.17 -0.87 -6.12
C THR A 474 -10.60 -0.51 -6.52
N PHE A 475 -11.08 -1.00 -7.67
CA PHE A 475 -12.48 -0.86 -8.07
C PHE A 475 -13.42 -1.60 -7.11
N ASP A 476 -13.07 -2.83 -6.72
CA ASP A 476 -13.85 -3.63 -5.76
C ASP A 476 -13.86 -3.02 -4.36
N TYR A 477 -12.77 -2.36 -3.94
CA TYR A 477 -12.72 -1.60 -2.69
C TYR A 477 -13.54 -0.30 -2.71
N GLY A 478 -13.95 0.16 -3.90
CA GLY A 478 -14.86 1.28 -4.07
C GLY A 478 -14.29 2.41 -4.91
N ILE A 479 -15.20 3.26 -5.37
CA ILE A 479 -14.92 4.27 -6.40
C ILE A 479 -13.87 5.30 -5.97
N SER A 480 -13.84 5.70 -4.68
CA SER A 480 -12.85 6.66 -4.17
C SER A 480 -11.42 6.11 -4.28
N VAL A 481 -11.21 4.84 -3.92
CA VAL A 481 -9.90 4.17 -4.00
C VAL A 481 -9.47 3.98 -5.46
N PHE A 482 -10.40 3.61 -6.34
CA PHE A 482 -10.16 3.49 -7.77
C PHE A 482 -9.78 4.82 -8.43
N ILE A 483 -10.52 5.90 -8.13
CA ILE A 483 -10.21 7.25 -8.62
C ILE A 483 -8.86 7.72 -8.07
N LYS A 484 -8.56 7.48 -6.79
CA LYS A 484 -7.24 7.79 -6.20
C LYS A 484 -6.11 7.07 -6.94
N MET A 485 -6.29 5.80 -7.30
CA MET A 485 -5.33 5.05 -8.12
C MET A 485 -5.15 5.69 -9.51
N MET A 486 -6.23 6.16 -10.14
CA MET A 486 -6.15 6.93 -11.39
C MET A 486 -5.28 8.17 -11.24
N GLY A 487 -5.41 8.92 -10.13
CA GLY A 487 -4.57 10.09 -9.85
C GLY A 487 -3.10 9.73 -9.72
N ILE A 488 -2.78 8.63 -9.02
CA ILE A 488 -1.40 8.12 -8.86
C ILE A 488 -0.81 7.74 -10.23
N LEU A 489 -1.55 6.98 -11.04
CA LEU A 489 -1.10 6.58 -12.36
C LEU A 489 -0.98 7.77 -13.32
N SER A 490 -1.83 8.79 -13.18
CA SER A 490 -1.72 10.04 -13.93
C SER A 490 -0.39 10.75 -13.64
N VAL A 491 0.01 10.83 -12.37
CA VAL A 491 1.34 11.33 -11.98
C VAL A 491 2.46 10.47 -12.54
N ASN A 492 2.33 9.15 -12.49
CA ASN A 492 3.35 8.25 -13.05
C ASN A 492 3.51 8.44 -14.56
N LEU A 493 2.41 8.57 -15.32
CA LEU A 493 2.46 8.86 -16.76
C LEU A 493 3.04 10.25 -17.04
N PHE A 494 2.75 11.24 -16.21
CA PHE A 494 3.40 12.54 -16.28
C PHE A 494 4.92 12.43 -16.13
N VAL A 495 5.40 11.77 -15.07
CA VAL A 495 6.83 11.62 -14.81
C VAL A 495 7.52 10.80 -15.89
N MET A 496 6.95 9.64 -16.27
CA MET A 496 7.54 8.75 -17.26
C MET A 496 7.67 9.43 -18.63
N ASN A 497 6.65 10.17 -19.08
CA ASN A 497 6.70 10.86 -20.36
C ASN A 497 7.59 12.11 -20.36
N LEU A 498 8.12 12.54 -19.21
CA LEU A 498 9.16 13.57 -19.16
C LEU A 498 10.59 13.00 -19.20
N LEU A 499 10.75 11.68 -19.02
CA LEU A 499 12.08 11.07 -19.07
C LEU A 499 12.66 11.18 -20.49
N PRO A 500 13.98 11.37 -20.64
CA PRO A 500 14.65 11.51 -21.94
C PRO A 500 14.80 10.15 -22.64
N ILE A 501 13.67 9.45 -22.83
CA ILE A 501 13.56 8.17 -23.50
C ILE A 501 13.06 8.44 -24.92
N PRO A 502 13.83 8.13 -25.98
CA PRO A 502 13.52 8.53 -27.37
C PRO A 502 12.17 8.09 -27.97
N VAL A 503 11.43 7.19 -27.32
CA VAL A 503 10.08 6.73 -27.74
C VAL A 503 8.96 7.48 -27.01
N LEU A 504 9.29 8.17 -25.92
CA LEU A 504 8.35 8.97 -25.13
C LEU A 504 8.50 10.45 -25.49
N ASP A 505 7.54 11.27 -25.09
CA ASP A 505 7.54 12.73 -25.32
C ASP A 505 8.83 13.40 -24.84
N GLY A 506 9.34 12.98 -23.69
CA GLY A 506 10.59 13.49 -23.10
C GLY A 506 11.81 13.24 -23.99
N GLY A 507 11.78 12.22 -24.85
CA GLY A 507 12.77 12.02 -25.90
C GLY A 507 12.75 13.13 -26.94
N HIS A 508 11.57 13.53 -27.41
CA HIS A 508 11.40 14.67 -28.31
C HIS A 508 11.82 15.99 -27.65
N LEU A 509 11.44 16.20 -26.38
CA LEU A 509 11.90 17.35 -25.59
C LEU A 509 13.43 17.38 -25.49
N PHE A 510 14.06 16.23 -25.26
CA PHE A 510 15.52 16.11 -25.22
C PHE A 510 16.17 16.50 -26.56
N PHE A 511 15.62 16.07 -27.70
CA PHE A 511 16.10 16.50 -29.01
C PHE A 511 15.91 18.01 -29.24
N TYR A 512 14.80 18.58 -28.77
CA TYR A 512 14.56 20.03 -28.84
C TYR A 512 15.52 20.82 -27.97
N ILE A 513 15.91 20.31 -26.80
CA ILE A 513 16.97 20.91 -25.98
C ILE A 513 18.30 20.90 -26.74
N ILE A 514 18.65 19.79 -27.41
CA ILE A 514 19.86 19.72 -28.24
C ILE A 514 19.78 20.70 -29.41
N GLU A 515 18.64 20.80 -30.09
CA GLU A 515 18.40 21.76 -31.18
C GLU A 515 18.55 23.20 -30.69
N PHE A 516 18.00 23.54 -29.53
CA PHE A 516 18.14 24.86 -28.90
C PHE A 516 19.61 25.22 -28.65
N ILE A 517 20.39 24.29 -28.11
CA ILE A 517 21.82 24.49 -27.82
C ILE A 517 22.64 24.59 -29.11
N LYS A 518 22.34 23.76 -30.11
CA LYS A 518 23.10 23.69 -31.38
C LYS A 518 22.69 24.74 -32.40
N GLY A 519 21.54 25.40 -32.22
CA GLY A 519 20.92 26.31 -33.21
C GLY A 519 20.48 25.63 -34.51
N THR A 520 20.61 24.30 -34.63
CA THR A 520 20.30 23.53 -35.84
C THR A 520 19.55 22.24 -35.47
N PRO A 521 18.54 21.83 -36.28
CA PRO A 521 17.79 20.60 -36.04
C PRO A 521 18.68 19.36 -35.94
N VAL A 522 18.29 18.42 -35.09
CA VAL A 522 18.96 17.13 -35.00
C VAL A 522 18.71 16.34 -36.28
N SER A 523 19.74 15.66 -36.79
CA SER A 523 19.62 14.84 -37.99
C SER A 523 18.54 13.76 -37.80
N VAL A 524 17.63 13.64 -38.77
CA VAL A 524 16.54 12.64 -38.80
C VAL A 524 17.08 11.24 -38.53
N ARG A 525 18.18 10.85 -39.17
CA ARG A 525 18.82 9.54 -38.98
C ARG A 525 19.25 9.29 -37.53
N LYS A 526 19.74 10.32 -36.83
CA LYS A 526 20.14 10.20 -35.43
C LYS A 526 18.93 10.05 -34.50
N MET A 527 17.86 10.79 -34.77
CA MET A 527 16.60 10.63 -34.04
C MET A 527 16.02 9.24 -34.25
N GLU A 528 15.96 8.73 -35.48
CA GLU A 528 15.48 7.37 -35.79
C GLU A 528 16.28 6.29 -35.07
N ILE A 529 17.62 6.36 -35.10
CA ILE A 529 18.47 5.41 -34.38
C ILE A 529 18.18 5.46 -32.88
N ALA A 530 18.10 6.66 -32.30
CA ALA A 530 17.81 6.83 -30.89
C ALA A 530 16.41 6.28 -30.53
N THR A 531 15.38 6.55 -31.34
CA THR A 531 14.02 6.02 -31.17
C THR A 531 13.99 4.49 -31.30
N GLN A 532 14.71 3.90 -32.25
CA GLN A 532 14.82 2.45 -32.39
C GLN A 532 15.51 1.79 -31.19
N VAL A 533 16.62 2.37 -30.72
CA VAL A 533 17.31 1.90 -29.51
C VAL A 533 16.40 2.04 -28.30
N GLY A 534 15.73 3.18 -28.15
CA GLY A 534 14.74 3.42 -27.10
C GLY A 534 13.60 2.40 -27.13
N LEU A 535 13.09 2.07 -28.32
CA LEU A 535 12.01 1.10 -28.51
C LEU A 535 12.47 -0.31 -28.15
N PHE A 536 13.68 -0.69 -28.57
CA PHE A 536 14.26 -1.97 -28.21
C PHE A 536 14.43 -2.11 -26.69
N LEU A 537 14.95 -1.08 -26.02
CA LEU A 537 15.08 -1.06 -24.56
C LEU A 537 13.72 -1.11 -23.86
N LEU A 538 12.74 -0.34 -24.34
CA LEU A 538 11.38 -0.34 -23.79
C LEU A 538 10.72 -1.71 -23.92
N LEU A 539 10.79 -2.34 -25.10
CA LEU A 539 10.26 -3.68 -25.33
C LEU A 539 10.97 -4.72 -24.44
N GLY A 540 12.29 -4.62 -24.29
CA GLY A 540 13.05 -5.47 -23.37
C GLY A 540 12.59 -5.31 -21.92
N LEU A 541 12.37 -4.08 -21.45
CA LEU A 541 11.84 -3.80 -20.12
C LEU A 541 10.41 -4.32 -19.96
N MET A 542 9.56 -4.19 -20.98
CA MET A 542 8.20 -4.74 -20.96
C MET A 542 8.20 -6.26 -20.85
N VAL A 543 9.05 -6.96 -21.61
CA VAL A 543 9.22 -8.42 -21.50
C VAL A 543 9.71 -8.80 -20.11
N PHE A 544 10.70 -8.08 -19.58
CA PHE A 544 11.19 -8.28 -18.22
C PHE A 544 10.09 -8.08 -17.18
N ALA A 545 9.29 -7.02 -17.30
CA ALA A 545 8.18 -6.72 -16.38
C ALA A 545 7.07 -7.78 -16.47
N ILE A 546 6.73 -8.27 -17.66
CA ILE A 546 5.76 -9.37 -17.85
C ILE A 546 6.30 -10.66 -17.23
N PHE A 547 7.58 -10.99 -17.45
CA PHE A 547 8.20 -12.15 -16.82
C PHE A 547 8.18 -12.03 -15.29
N ASN A 548 8.45 -10.83 -14.77
CA ASN A 548 8.38 -10.54 -13.35
C ASN A 548 6.95 -10.72 -12.80
N ASP A 549 5.94 -10.15 -13.46
CA ASP A 549 4.52 -10.31 -13.13
C ASP A 549 4.12 -11.80 -13.08
N ILE A 550 4.48 -12.56 -14.12
CA ILE A 550 4.19 -14.00 -14.19
C ILE A 550 4.85 -14.74 -13.03
N SER A 551 6.13 -14.45 -12.77
CA SER A 551 6.86 -15.08 -11.67
C SER A 551 6.25 -14.75 -10.30
N MET A 552 5.67 -13.56 -10.14
CA MET A 552 5.01 -13.13 -8.91
C MET A 552 3.70 -13.88 -8.71
N VAL A 553 2.90 -14.05 -9.77
CA VAL A 553 1.64 -14.82 -9.72
C VAL A 553 1.90 -16.29 -9.35
N PHE A 554 2.95 -16.92 -9.89
CA PHE A 554 3.28 -18.31 -9.56
C PHE A 554 3.85 -18.50 -8.15
N ARG A 555 4.46 -17.48 -7.55
CA ARG A 555 5.01 -17.53 -6.19
C ARG A 555 3.99 -17.44 -5.08
N ILE A 556 2.81 -16.88 -5.34
CA ILE A 556 1.73 -16.77 -4.33
C ILE A 556 1.08 -18.14 -4.06
N ASN A 557 1.29 -19.12 -4.95
CA ASN A 557 0.67 -20.45 -4.88
C ASN A 557 1.59 -21.55 -4.28
N TRP A 558 2.70 -21.18 -3.64
CA TRP A 558 3.64 -22.09 -2.95
C TRP A 558 4.13 -21.43 -1.66
#